data_AF-A0AAN6PWL6-F1
#
_entry.id   AF-A0AAN6PWL6-F1
#
_cell.length_a   1.000
_cell.length_b   1.000
_cell.length_c   1.000
_cell.angle_alpha   90.00
_cell.angle_beta   90.00
_cell.angle_gamma   90.00
#
_symmetry.space_group_name_H-M   'P 1'
#
loop_
_entity.id
_entity.type
_entity.pdbx_description
1 polymer ?
#
loop_
_entity_poly.entity_id
_entity_poly.type
_entity_poly.pdbx_seq_one_letter_code
_entity_poly.pdbx_strand_id
1 'polypeptide(L)'
;MTQSQTDVLRILEGALNSNGDLATAAAKLADDLRQFFISSESEQTASALLWDLWAVLLNVVRIVPIEHPWHAALVAAVEGLRSTGRPVVGLEYVFDKWADDYAPKDLDTWKRFNSFASQLLRDDFTPWIVLPYWEIGAALETPLPQDSAILECKLWVATEWLTRCGQLLRRDMASAEALGERAQASIAPGPLCEGVSPQSPEQWEFWRSRLAELTRAQPLAEKDGAGEDGAGQAVLGGASLVRIAQAIAVMDAAGNSAQGL
;
A
#
# COMPACT_ATOMS: atom_id res chain seq x y z
N MET A 1 -25.03 6.57 -2.43
CA MET A 1 -24.47 5.63 -3.42
C MET A 1 -25.16 5.92 -4.75
N THR A 2 -24.42 6.09 -5.84
CA THR A 2 -24.99 6.32 -7.19
C THR A 2 -25.57 5.02 -7.77
N GLN A 3 -26.33 5.10 -8.87
CA GLN A 3 -26.84 3.90 -9.55
C GLN A 3 -25.68 3.04 -10.07
N SER A 4 -24.67 3.66 -10.69
CA SER A 4 -23.44 3.02 -11.14
C SER A 4 -22.66 2.34 -10.01
N GLN A 5 -22.54 2.96 -8.82
CA GLN A 5 -21.95 2.31 -7.65
C GLN A 5 -22.76 1.08 -7.20
N THR A 6 -24.09 1.15 -7.29
CA THR A 6 -24.98 0.01 -6.99
C THR A 6 -24.79 -1.13 -7.97
N ASP A 7 -24.59 -0.81 -9.25
CA ASP A 7 -24.36 -1.80 -10.29
C ASP A 7 -22.99 -2.47 -10.15
N VAL A 8 -21.94 -1.69 -9.86
CA VAL A 8 -20.60 -2.22 -9.54
C VAL A 8 -20.66 -3.13 -8.31
N LEU A 9 -21.32 -2.71 -7.22
CA LEU A 9 -21.43 -3.53 -6.02
C LEU A 9 -22.11 -4.88 -6.32
N ARG A 10 -23.18 -4.87 -7.11
CA ARG A 10 -23.89 -6.09 -7.52
C ARG A 10 -22.99 -7.02 -8.35
N ILE A 11 -22.16 -6.47 -9.23
CA ILE A 11 -21.17 -7.24 -10.00
C ILE A 11 -20.16 -7.90 -9.05
N LEU A 12 -19.62 -7.14 -8.09
CA LEU A 12 -18.68 -7.66 -7.09
C LEU A 12 -19.32 -8.76 -6.25
N GLU A 13 -20.50 -8.52 -5.69
CA GLU A 13 -21.22 -9.51 -4.87
C GLU A 13 -21.51 -10.80 -5.65
N GLY A 14 -21.96 -10.69 -6.90
CA GLY A 14 -22.26 -11.84 -7.74
C GLY A 14 -21.04 -12.70 -8.04
N ALA A 15 -19.89 -12.08 -8.32
CA ALA A 15 -18.65 -12.80 -8.60
C ALA A 15 -18.01 -13.37 -7.33
N LEU A 16 -17.92 -12.58 -6.26
CA LEU A 16 -17.25 -12.93 -5.02
C LEU A 16 -17.98 -13.99 -4.19
N ASN A 17 -19.31 -14.11 -4.35
CA ASN A 17 -20.12 -15.16 -3.73
C ASN A 17 -20.36 -16.38 -4.65
N SER A 18 -19.74 -16.42 -5.83
CA SER A 18 -19.86 -17.59 -6.70
C SER A 18 -19.12 -18.78 -6.10
N ASN A 19 -19.71 -19.98 -6.16
CA ASN A 19 -19.11 -21.24 -5.65
C ASN A 19 -17.92 -21.75 -6.50
N GLY A 20 -17.35 -20.90 -7.36
CA GLY A 20 -16.20 -21.22 -8.19
C GLY A 20 -14.89 -21.11 -7.44
N ASP A 21 -13.80 -21.58 -8.04
CA ASP A 21 -12.47 -21.26 -7.55
C ASP A 21 -12.13 -19.77 -7.74
N LEU A 22 -11.09 -19.30 -7.05
CA LEU A 22 -10.67 -17.91 -7.05
C LEU A 22 -10.38 -17.36 -8.45
N ALA A 23 -9.74 -18.18 -9.30
CA ALA A 23 -9.38 -17.78 -10.66
C ALA A 23 -10.63 -17.59 -11.53
N THR A 24 -11.61 -18.47 -11.39
CA THR A 24 -12.91 -18.38 -12.06
C THR A 24 -13.68 -17.15 -11.60
N ALA A 25 -13.70 -16.88 -10.29
CA ALA A 25 -14.35 -15.70 -9.73
C ALA A 25 -13.70 -14.39 -10.23
N ALA A 26 -12.36 -14.33 -10.24
CA ALA A 26 -11.62 -13.17 -10.73
C ALA A 26 -11.81 -12.93 -12.24
N ALA A 27 -11.74 -13.99 -13.06
CA ALA A 27 -11.96 -13.90 -14.50
C ALA A 27 -13.38 -13.42 -14.82
N LYS A 28 -14.38 -14.01 -14.16
CA LYS A 28 -15.77 -13.57 -14.29
C LYS A 28 -15.93 -12.12 -13.88
N LEU A 29 -15.33 -11.71 -12.76
CA LEU A 29 -15.40 -10.33 -12.29
C LEU A 29 -14.79 -9.36 -13.30
N ALA A 30 -13.61 -9.67 -13.83
CA ALA A 30 -12.96 -8.86 -14.86
C ALA A 30 -13.83 -8.74 -16.12
N ASP A 31 -14.44 -9.83 -16.58
CA ASP A 31 -15.32 -9.84 -17.76
C ASP A 31 -16.61 -9.03 -17.52
N ASP A 32 -17.26 -9.19 -16.37
CA ASP A 32 -18.49 -8.46 -16.03
C ASP A 32 -18.21 -6.95 -15.92
N LEU A 33 -17.12 -6.56 -15.25
CA LEU A 33 -16.67 -5.16 -15.18
C LEU A 33 -16.33 -4.61 -16.56
N ARG A 34 -15.66 -5.40 -17.41
CA ARG A 34 -15.36 -5.02 -18.78
C ARG A 34 -16.63 -4.74 -19.58
N GLN A 35 -17.63 -5.62 -19.50
CA GLN A 35 -18.91 -5.42 -20.18
C GLN A 35 -19.60 -4.16 -19.69
N PHE A 36 -19.55 -3.92 -18.37
CA PHE A 36 -20.06 -2.69 -17.77
C PHE A 36 -19.40 -1.44 -18.36
N PHE A 37 -18.07 -1.42 -18.52
CA PHE A 37 -17.37 -0.30 -19.17
C PHE A 37 -17.55 -0.20 -20.68
N ILE A 38 -17.78 -1.31 -21.40
CA ILE A 38 -18.04 -1.27 -22.85
C ILE A 38 -19.40 -0.65 -23.13
N SER A 39 -20.37 -0.81 -22.23
CA SER A 39 -21.70 -0.23 -22.36
C SER A 39 -21.72 1.31 -22.22
N SER A 40 -20.60 1.95 -21.87
CA SER A 40 -20.52 3.41 -21.75
C SER A 40 -20.60 4.10 -23.12
N GLU A 41 -21.52 5.04 -23.27
CA GLU A 41 -21.75 5.77 -24.53
C GLU A 41 -20.71 6.87 -24.80
N SER A 42 -19.91 7.26 -23.81
CA SER A 42 -18.90 8.33 -23.95
C SER A 42 -17.69 8.13 -23.04
N GLU A 43 -16.58 8.81 -23.35
CA GLU A 43 -15.37 8.85 -22.52
C GLU A 43 -15.64 9.46 -21.13
N GLN A 44 -16.49 10.49 -21.06
CA GLN A 44 -16.89 11.11 -19.80
C GLN A 44 -17.66 10.11 -18.92
N THR A 45 -18.57 9.33 -19.52
CA THR A 45 -19.28 8.26 -18.83
C THR A 45 -18.31 7.18 -18.35
N ALA A 46 -17.36 6.76 -19.20
CA ALA A 46 -16.34 5.79 -18.80
C ALA A 46 -15.49 6.25 -17.61
N SER A 47 -15.09 7.54 -17.60
CA SER A 47 -14.36 8.15 -16.48
C SER A 47 -15.18 8.17 -15.19
N ALA A 48 -16.46 8.56 -15.27
CA ALA A 48 -17.36 8.53 -14.11
C ALA A 48 -17.59 7.10 -13.58
N LEU A 49 -17.73 6.11 -14.46
CA LEU A 49 -17.84 4.71 -14.07
C LEU A 49 -16.56 4.19 -13.40
N LEU A 50 -15.39 4.68 -13.85
CA LEU A 50 -14.12 4.30 -13.27
C LEU A 50 -13.96 4.87 -11.86
N TRP A 51 -14.40 6.11 -11.66
CA TRP A 51 -14.51 6.72 -10.34
C TRP A 51 -15.39 5.90 -9.41
N ASP A 52 -16.57 5.49 -9.88
CA ASP A 52 -17.49 4.68 -9.11
C ASP A 52 -16.96 3.26 -8.85
N LEU A 53 -16.24 2.67 -9.80
CA LEU A 53 -15.54 1.40 -9.58
C LEU A 53 -14.56 1.52 -8.42
N TRP A 54 -13.65 2.49 -8.47
CA TRP A 54 -12.67 2.67 -7.41
C TRP A 54 -13.33 3.00 -6.09
N ALA A 55 -14.38 3.83 -6.07
CA ALA A 55 -15.15 4.10 -4.87
C ALA A 55 -15.69 2.83 -4.20
N VAL A 56 -16.30 1.93 -4.97
CA VAL A 56 -16.84 0.68 -4.42
C VAL A 56 -15.73 -0.28 -4.03
N LEU A 57 -14.71 -0.48 -4.89
CA LEU A 57 -13.57 -1.34 -4.58
C LEU A 57 -12.90 -0.94 -3.26
N LEU A 58 -12.61 0.35 -3.09
CA LEU A 58 -11.96 0.85 -1.89
C LEU A 58 -12.83 0.67 -0.65
N ASN A 59 -14.14 0.88 -0.76
CA ASN A 59 -15.06 0.61 0.35
C ASN A 59 -15.11 -0.88 0.73
N VAL A 60 -15.11 -1.77 -0.26
CA VAL A 60 -15.11 -3.22 -0.02
C VAL A 60 -13.81 -3.68 0.64
N VAL A 61 -12.64 -3.29 0.14
CA VAL A 61 -11.36 -3.75 0.72
C VAL A 61 -11.14 -3.22 2.15
N ARG A 62 -11.75 -2.09 2.50
CA ARG A 62 -11.69 -1.52 3.87
C ARG A 62 -12.44 -2.37 4.90
N ILE A 63 -13.48 -3.10 4.50
CA ILE A 63 -14.29 -3.94 5.39
C ILE A 63 -13.87 -5.41 5.37
N VAL A 64 -13.21 -5.87 4.31
CA VAL A 64 -12.81 -7.26 4.14
C VAL A 64 -11.47 -7.54 4.83
N PRO A 65 -11.35 -8.58 5.68
CA PRO A 65 -10.08 -8.97 6.29
C PRO A 65 -8.98 -9.24 5.25
N ILE A 66 -7.73 -8.91 5.57
CA ILE A 66 -6.59 -8.99 4.65
C ILE A 66 -6.39 -10.40 4.10
N GLU A 67 -6.63 -11.40 4.94
CA GLU A 67 -6.45 -12.82 4.64
C GLU A 67 -7.63 -13.41 3.87
N HIS A 68 -8.70 -12.64 3.67
CA HIS A 68 -9.88 -13.12 2.98
C HIS A 68 -9.59 -13.31 1.48
N PRO A 69 -10.03 -14.42 0.85
CA PRO A 69 -9.80 -14.68 -0.57
C PRO A 69 -10.28 -13.57 -1.51
N TRP A 70 -11.26 -12.77 -1.07
CA TRP A 70 -11.76 -11.63 -1.84
C TRP A 70 -10.68 -10.59 -2.15
N HIS A 71 -9.70 -10.34 -1.27
CA HIS A 71 -8.61 -9.42 -1.62
C HIS A 71 -7.87 -9.89 -2.87
N ALA A 72 -7.50 -11.17 -2.92
CA ALA A 72 -6.82 -11.76 -4.07
C ALA A 72 -7.71 -11.76 -5.32
N ALA A 73 -9.03 -12.02 -5.17
CA ALA A 73 -9.98 -11.97 -6.29
C ALA A 73 -10.08 -10.56 -6.89
N LEU A 74 -10.15 -9.54 -6.04
CA LEU A 74 -10.25 -8.14 -6.43
C LEU A 74 -8.97 -7.67 -7.12
N VAL A 75 -7.81 -8.03 -6.58
CA VAL A 75 -6.50 -7.75 -7.22
C VAL A 75 -6.45 -8.37 -8.61
N ALA A 76 -6.74 -9.67 -8.72
CA ALA A 76 -6.72 -10.38 -9.99
C ALA A 76 -7.73 -9.82 -11.00
N ALA A 77 -8.89 -9.35 -10.55
CA ALA A 77 -9.86 -8.71 -11.44
C ALA A 77 -9.37 -7.36 -11.97
N VAL A 78 -8.75 -6.53 -11.12
CA VAL A 78 -8.14 -5.25 -11.55
C VAL A 78 -6.99 -5.51 -12.52
N GLU A 79 -6.14 -6.52 -12.26
CA GLU A 79 -5.09 -6.95 -13.20
C GLU A 79 -5.67 -7.44 -14.53
N GLY A 80 -6.73 -8.25 -14.48
CA GLY A 80 -7.46 -8.72 -15.65
C GLY A 80 -7.96 -7.55 -16.49
N LEU A 81 -8.57 -6.53 -15.87
CA LEU A 81 -8.99 -5.32 -16.56
C LEU A 81 -7.81 -4.58 -17.21
N ARG A 82 -6.68 -4.44 -16.53
CA ARG A 82 -5.48 -3.78 -17.08
C ARG A 82 -4.92 -4.49 -18.31
N SER A 83 -4.87 -5.82 -18.27
CA SER A 83 -4.35 -6.64 -19.39
C SER A 83 -5.11 -6.43 -20.71
N THR A 84 -6.32 -5.88 -20.65
CA THR A 84 -7.17 -5.64 -21.82
C THR A 84 -6.90 -4.29 -22.52
N GLY A 85 -5.96 -3.49 -22.02
CA GLY A 85 -5.48 -2.27 -22.70
C GLY A 85 -6.39 -1.05 -22.58
N ARG A 86 -7.45 -1.09 -21.77
CA ARG A 86 -8.22 0.12 -21.41
C ARG A 86 -7.63 0.78 -20.16
N PRO A 87 -7.56 2.12 -20.07
CA PRO A 87 -7.05 2.77 -18.89
C PRO A 87 -7.97 2.48 -17.69
N VAL A 88 -7.56 1.62 -16.76
CA VAL A 88 -8.15 1.50 -15.41
C VAL A 88 -7.65 2.65 -14.52
N VAL A 89 -7.31 3.79 -15.14
CA VAL A 89 -6.48 4.83 -14.54
C VAL A 89 -7.37 5.94 -13.98
N GLY A 90 -7.88 5.73 -12.77
CA GLY A 90 -8.58 6.71 -11.95
C GLY A 90 -7.69 7.15 -10.79
N LEU A 91 -6.52 7.73 -11.10
CA LEU A 91 -5.49 8.05 -10.10
C LEU A 91 -5.95 9.13 -9.13
N GLU A 92 -6.66 10.13 -9.64
CA GLU A 92 -7.11 11.27 -8.85
C GLU A 92 -8.04 10.85 -7.72
N TYR A 93 -8.90 9.84 -7.94
CA TYR A 93 -9.77 9.31 -6.88
C TYR A 93 -8.98 8.68 -5.75
N VAL A 94 -8.04 7.81 -6.13
CA VAL A 94 -7.27 7.04 -5.16
C VAL A 94 -6.38 7.97 -4.35
N PHE A 95 -5.76 8.96 -4.99
CA PHE A 95 -4.98 9.98 -4.30
C PHE A 95 -5.80 10.90 -3.41
N ASP A 96 -6.98 11.35 -3.86
CA ASP A 96 -7.91 12.14 -3.04
C ASP A 96 -8.30 11.38 -1.76
N LYS A 97 -8.67 10.10 -1.91
CA LYS A 97 -8.99 9.23 -0.77
C LYS A 97 -7.76 8.91 0.10
N TRP A 98 -6.58 8.85 -0.49
CA TRP A 98 -5.32 8.66 0.27
C TRP A 98 -4.99 9.88 1.14
N ALA A 99 -5.21 11.08 0.60
CA ALA A 99 -4.93 12.34 1.28
C ALA A 99 -5.96 12.66 2.38
N ASP A 100 -7.24 12.35 2.16
CA ASP A 100 -8.31 12.55 3.15
C ASP A 100 -8.15 11.68 4.41
N ASP A 101 -7.56 10.49 4.28
CA ASP A 101 -7.50 9.47 5.34
C ASP A 101 -6.13 9.38 6.06
N TYR A 102 -5.27 10.42 5.95
CA TYR A 102 -3.90 10.41 6.49
C TYR A 102 -3.81 10.19 8.02
N ALA A 103 -4.93 10.31 8.75
CA ALA A 103 -5.09 9.86 10.12
C ALA A 103 -6.27 8.87 10.19
N PRO A 104 -6.04 7.57 9.98
CA PRO A 104 -7.12 6.60 9.96
C PRO A 104 -7.85 6.61 11.31
N LYS A 105 -9.15 6.91 11.29
CA LYS A 105 -10.02 6.71 12.47
C LYS A 105 -10.05 5.24 12.90
N ASP A 106 -9.73 4.35 11.96
CA ASP A 106 -9.59 2.91 12.13
C ASP A 106 -8.27 2.45 11.47
N LEU A 107 -7.35 2.00 12.32
CA LEU A 107 -6.01 1.55 11.91
C LEU A 107 -6.07 0.25 11.09
N ASP A 108 -7.01 -0.64 11.35
CA ASP A 108 -7.12 -1.89 10.59
C ASP A 108 -7.69 -1.65 9.19
N THR A 109 -8.62 -0.70 9.09
CA THR A 109 -9.09 -0.20 7.78
C THR A 109 -7.92 0.33 6.93
N TRP A 110 -6.96 1.03 7.54
CA TRP A 110 -5.76 1.51 6.85
C TRP A 110 -4.84 0.40 6.39
N LYS A 111 -4.59 -0.60 7.25
CA LYS A 111 -3.79 -1.78 6.91
C LYS A 111 -4.40 -2.55 5.74
N ARG A 112 -5.72 -2.78 5.75
CA ARG A 112 -6.42 -3.48 4.67
C ARG A 112 -6.27 -2.76 3.33
N PHE A 113 -6.45 -1.45 3.35
CA PHE A 113 -6.30 -0.62 2.16
C PHE A 113 -4.87 -0.67 1.60
N ASN A 114 -3.85 -0.49 2.45
CA ASN A 114 -2.45 -0.56 2.04
C ASN A 114 -2.02 -1.96 1.55
N SER A 115 -2.53 -3.02 2.17
CA SER A 115 -2.28 -4.38 1.71
C SER A 115 -2.85 -4.61 0.31
N PHE A 116 -4.06 -4.12 0.04
CA PHE A 116 -4.67 -4.20 -1.29
C PHE A 116 -3.86 -3.38 -2.32
N ALA A 117 -3.54 -2.14 -1.99
CA ALA A 117 -2.86 -1.24 -2.92
C ALA A 117 -1.43 -1.70 -3.26
N SER A 118 -0.69 -2.23 -2.28
CA SER A 118 0.64 -2.78 -2.51
C SER A 118 0.66 -4.02 -3.39
N GLN A 119 -0.43 -4.78 -3.46
CA GLN A 119 -0.58 -5.89 -4.40
C GLN A 119 -0.85 -5.41 -5.83
N LEU A 120 -1.44 -4.22 -5.99
CA LEU A 120 -1.73 -3.64 -7.30
C LEU A 120 -0.54 -2.91 -7.93
N LEU A 121 0.49 -2.58 -7.15
CA LEU A 121 1.64 -1.85 -7.64
C LEU A 121 2.58 -2.78 -8.43
N ARG A 122 2.78 -2.45 -9.70
CA ARG A 122 3.60 -3.22 -10.67
C ARG A 122 4.30 -2.26 -11.63
N ASP A 123 5.26 -2.77 -12.40
CA ASP A 123 6.03 -2.00 -13.39
C ASP A 123 5.14 -1.28 -14.43
N ASP A 124 4.03 -1.91 -14.81
CA ASP A 124 3.05 -1.36 -15.77
C ASP A 124 2.04 -0.40 -15.11
N PHE A 125 2.20 -0.15 -13.81
CA PHE A 125 1.34 0.70 -13.00
C PHE A 125 2.14 1.69 -12.14
N THR A 126 3.11 2.34 -12.78
CA THR A 126 4.02 3.33 -12.18
C THR A 126 3.36 4.53 -11.50
N PRO A 127 2.14 5.02 -11.83
CA PRO A 127 1.65 6.22 -11.19
C PRO A 127 1.42 6.08 -9.68
N TRP A 128 1.30 4.86 -9.16
CA TRP A 128 1.16 4.58 -7.72
C TRP A 128 2.50 4.47 -6.98
N ILE A 129 3.63 4.61 -7.67
CA ILE A 129 4.95 4.44 -7.08
C ILE A 129 5.22 5.46 -5.95
N VAL A 130 4.56 6.61 -5.94
CA VAL A 130 4.68 7.62 -4.87
C VAL A 130 4.09 7.18 -3.53
N LEU A 131 3.13 6.26 -3.53
CA LEU A 131 2.41 5.79 -2.34
C LEU A 131 3.33 5.09 -1.33
N PRO A 132 4.16 4.09 -1.71
CA PRO A 132 5.12 3.52 -0.78
C PRO A 132 6.10 4.55 -0.21
N TYR A 133 6.54 5.56 -0.99
CA TYR A 133 7.39 6.64 -0.45
C TYR A 133 6.68 7.40 0.67
N TRP A 134 5.40 7.74 0.50
CA TRP A 134 4.62 8.41 1.54
C TRP A 134 4.51 7.60 2.82
N GLU A 135 4.13 6.33 2.69
CA GLU A 135 3.89 5.48 3.87
C GLU A 135 5.17 5.10 4.60
N ILE A 136 6.24 4.80 3.85
CA ILE A 136 7.55 4.48 4.41
C ILE A 136 8.14 5.73 5.07
N GLY A 137 8.09 6.88 4.40
CA GLY A 137 8.52 8.16 4.95
C GLY A 137 7.77 8.52 6.23
N ALA A 138 6.43 8.38 6.23
CA ALA A 138 5.58 8.65 7.38
C ALA A 138 5.88 7.74 8.59
N ALA A 139 6.44 6.55 8.37
CA ALA A 139 6.80 5.61 9.42
C ALA A 139 8.25 5.74 9.90
N LEU A 140 9.20 6.01 8.99
CA LEU A 140 10.63 5.90 9.25
C LEU A 140 11.37 7.23 9.27
N GLU A 141 10.90 8.22 8.51
CA GLU A 141 11.54 9.54 8.38
C GLU A 141 10.93 10.59 9.32
N THR A 142 9.98 10.21 10.16
CA THR A 142 9.37 11.08 11.17
C THR A 142 9.63 10.56 12.59
N PRO A 143 9.61 11.43 13.62
CA PRO A 143 9.67 10.98 15.01
C PRO A 143 8.58 9.94 15.32
N LEU A 144 8.94 8.93 16.11
CA LEU A 144 8.02 7.84 16.43
C LEU A 144 6.80 8.37 17.20
N PRO A 145 5.57 7.92 16.86
CA PRO A 145 4.39 8.22 17.64
C PRO A 145 4.55 7.71 19.08
N GLN A 146 4.00 8.46 20.04
CA GLN A 146 3.90 8.00 21.43
C GLN A 146 2.84 6.90 21.60
N ASP A 147 1.81 6.92 20.75
CA ASP A 147 0.77 5.90 20.73
C ASP A 147 1.29 4.62 20.06
N SER A 148 1.37 3.54 20.85
CA SER A 148 1.83 2.23 20.38
C SER A 148 0.98 1.66 19.24
N ALA A 149 -0.34 1.86 19.22
CA ALA A 149 -1.19 1.34 18.17
C ALA A 149 -0.92 2.06 16.83
N ILE A 150 -0.72 3.38 16.88
CA ILE A 150 -0.35 4.18 15.71
C ILE A 150 1.04 3.77 15.20
N LEU A 151 2.02 3.62 16.10
CA LEU A 151 3.36 3.14 15.77
C LEU A 151 3.31 1.77 15.07
N GLU A 152 2.57 0.83 15.65
CA GLU A 152 2.38 -0.52 15.10
C GLU A 152 1.73 -0.49 13.72
N CYS A 153 0.70 0.33 13.54
CA CYS A 153 0.06 0.49 12.25
C CYS A 153 1.02 1.02 11.18
N LYS A 154 1.75 2.10 11.49
CA LYS A 154 2.71 2.71 10.56
C LYS A 154 3.81 1.74 10.15
N LEU A 155 4.38 1.02 11.12
CA LEU A 155 5.42 0.02 10.84
C LEU A 155 4.87 -1.17 10.07
N TRP A 156 3.66 -1.63 10.38
CA TRP A 156 3.00 -2.68 9.61
C TRP A 156 2.85 -2.29 8.14
N VAL A 157 2.37 -1.06 7.88
CA VAL A 157 2.16 -0.55 6.52
C VAL A 157 3.48 -0.36 5.78
N ALA A 158 4.47 0.29 6.40
CA ALA A 158 5.78 0.48 5.78
C ALA A 158 6.45 -0.86 5.44
N THR A 159 6.39 -1.84 6.35
CA THR A 159 6.93 -3.18 6.10
C THR A 159 6.13 -3.96 5.05
N GLU A 160 4.83 -3.72 4.90
CA GLU A 160 4.02 -4.32 3.82
C GLU A 160 4.51 -3.83 2.45
N TRP A 161 4.66 -2.52 2.29
CA TRP A 161 5.18 -1.92 1.06
C TRP A 161 6.61 -2.36 0.74
N LEU A 162 7.50 -2.36 1.73
CA LEU A 162 8.89 -2.82 1.53
C LEU A 162 8.96 -4.30 1.14
N THR A 163 8.14 -5.14 1.77
CA THR A 163 8.13 -6.59 1.50
C THR A 163 7.60 -6.89 0.10
N ARG A 164 6.52 -6.23 -0.32
CA ARG A 164 5.89 -6.50 -1.63
C ARG A 164 6.54 -5.75 -2.78
N CYS A 165 6.92 -4.51 -2.55
CA CYS A 165 7.33 -3.57 -3.59
C CYS A 165 8.80 -3.18 -3.51
N GLY A 166 9.59 -3.72 -2.56
CA GLY A 166 11.00 -3.35 -2.37
C GLY A 166 11.86 -3.47 -3.63
N GLN A 167 11.66 -4.52 -4.44
CA GLN A 167 12.37 -4.67 -5.72
C GLN A 167 11.97 -3.61 -6.76
N LEU A 168 10.69 -3.23 -6.78
CA LEU A 168 10.21 -2.17 -7.67
C LEU A 168 10.75 -0.81 -7.23
N LEU A 169 10.67 -0.50 -5.94
CA LEU A 169 11.24 0.72 -5.36
C LEU A 169 12.73 0.84 -5.66
N ARG A 170 13.49 -0.25 -5.50
CA ARG A 170 14.93 -0.20 -5.78
C ARG A 170 15.24 0.09 -7.24
N ARG A 171 14.45 -0.46 -8.17
CA ARG A 171 14.57 -0.17 -9.61
C ARG A 171 14.16 1.25 -9.95
N ASP A 172 13.09 1.74 -9.36
CA ASP A 172 12.65 3.14 -9.48
C ASP A 172 13.74 4.11 -9.02
N MET A 173 14.34 3.88 -7.85
CA MET A 173 15.48 4.65 -7.33
C MET A 173 16.76 4.57 -8.19
N ALA A 174 16.93 3.50 -8.96
CA ALA A 174 18.05 3.33 -9.88
C ALA A 174 17.76 3.89 -11.28
N SER A 175 16.51 4.25 -11.56
CA SER A 175 16.10 4.77 -12.85
C SER A 175 16.64 6.18 -13.07
N ALA A 176 17.04 6.48 -14.30
CA ALA A 176 17.34 7.85 -14.72
C ALA A 176 16.08 8.67 -15.06
N GLU A 177 14.91 8.00 -15.12
CA GLU A 177 13.64 8.67 -15.36
C GLU A 177 13.15 9.33 -14.08
N ALA A 178 13.30 10.66 -14.02
CA ALA A 178 12.75 11.45 -12.93
C ALA A 178 11.22 11.43 -12.96
N LEU A 179 10.60 11.38 -11.78
CA LEU A 179 9.18 11.65 -11.67
C LEU A 179 8.90 13.10 -12.07
N GLY A 180 7.68 13.38 -12.51
CA GLY A 180 7.25 14.75 -12.76
C GLY A 180 7.40 15.62 -11.50
N GLU A 181 7.65 16.92 -11.66
CA GLU A 181 7.98 17.85 -10.54
C GLU A 181 7.02 17.74 -9.35
N ARG A 182 5.71 17.62 -9.60
CA ARG A 182 4.70 17.47 -8.56
C ARG A 182 4.85 16.16 -7.77
N ALA A 183 5.12 15.06 -8.45
CA ALA A 183 5.35 13.76 -7.82
C ALA A 183 6.67 13.78 -7.03
N GLN A 184 7.72 14.39 -7.59
CA GLN A 184 8.99 14.57 -6.89
C GLN A 184 8.84 15.37 -5.60
N ALA A 185 8.10 16.48 -5.65
CA ALA A 185 7.83 17.31 -4.48
C ALA A 185 7.03 16.56 -3.40
N SER A 186 6.14 15.65 -3.81
CA SER A 186 5.32 14.88 -2.87
C SER A 186 6.09 13.78 -2.12
N ILE A 187 7.27 13.38 -2.60
CA ILE A 187 8.09 12.32 -1.98
C ILE A 187 9.34 12.89 -1.29
N ALA A 188 9.32 14.19 -1.00
CA ALA A 188 10.42 14.84 -0.28
C ALA A 188 10.69 14.13 1.05
N PRO A 189 11.96 13.92 1.43
CA PRO A 189 12.30 13.21 2.66
C PRO A 189 11.78 13.94 3.91
N GLY A 190 11.38 13.15 4.90
CA GLY A 190 10.90 13.61 6.19
C GLY A 190 12.00 14.18 7.09
N PRO A 191 11.62 14.75 8.25
CA PRO A 191 12.50 15.51 9.13
C PRO A 191 13.69 14.72 9.72
N LEU A 192 13.61 13.39 9.81
CA LEU A 192 14.73 12.56 10.26
C LEU A 192 15.70 12.17 9.14
N CYS A 193 15.31 12.40 7.88
CA CYS A 193 16.09 12.11 6.68
C CYS A 193 16.46 13.42 5.96
N GLU A 194 16.67 14.50 6.72
CA GLU A 194 16.95 15.83 6.18
C GLU A 194 18.28 15.84 5.39
N GLY A 195 18.29 16.52 4.24
CA GLY A 195 19.47 16.65 3.39
C GLY A 195 19.77 15.44 2.51
N VAL A 196 19.02 14.35 2.63
CA VAL A 196 19.06 13.22 1.70
C VAL A 196 18.24 13.56 0.46
N SER A 197 18.67 13.10 -0.72
CA SER A 197 17.88 13.28 -1.94
C SER A 197 16.76 12.23 -2.00
N PRO A 198 15.54 12.59 -2.43
CA PRO A 198 14.48 11.60 -2.65
C PRO A 198 14.90 10.58 -3.72
N GLN A 199 14.41 9.36 -3.60
CA GLN A 199 14.70 8.23 -4.48
C GLN A 199 16.18 7.85 -4.56
N SER A 200 16.97 8.18 -3.53
CA SER A 200 18.41 7.94 -3.55
C SER A 200 18.81 6.65 -2.79
N PRO A 201 19.98 6.07 -3.11
CA PRO A 201 20.54 4.97 -2.34
C PRO A 201 20.73 5.31 -0.85
N GLU A 202 21.01 6.56 -0.52
CA GLU A 202 21.14 7.03 0.87
C GLU A 202 19.80 7.00 1.60
N GLN A 203 18.69 7.36 0.92
CA GLN A 203 17.35 7.25 1.49
C GLN A 203 16.99 5.79 1.78
N TRP A 204 17.33 4.89 0.86
CA TRP A 204 17.14 3.45 1.04
C TRP A 204 17.89 2.91 2.26
N GLU A 205 19.18 3.25 2.38
CA GLU A 205 20.01 2.80 3.50
C GLU A 205 19.55 3.43 4.83
N PHE A 206 19.05 4.65 4.79
CA PHE A 206 18.43 5.29 5.94
C PHE A 206 17.21 4.49 6.44
N TRP A 207 16.26 4.14 5.56
CA TRP A 207 15.09 3.33 5.94
C TRP A 207 15.49 1.99 6.53
N ARG A 208 16.43 1.30 5.87
CA ARG A 208 16.96 0.01 6.31
C ARG A 208 17.58 0.12 7.71
N SER A 209 18.44 1.12 7.92
CA SER A 209 19.10 1.37 9.19
C SER A 209 18.09 1.69 10.29
N ARG A 210 17.05 2.47 9.97
CA ARG A 210 16.00 2.83 10.91
C ARG A 210 15.22 1.61 11.39
N LEU A 211 14.86 0.71 10.49
CA LEU A 211 14.22 -0.57 10.82
C LEU A 211 15.11 -1.45 11.73
N ALA A 212 16.41 -1.48 11.46
CA ALA A 212 17.39 -2.21 12.28
C ALA A 212 17.63 -1.59 13.67
N GLU A 213 17.48 -0.27 13.80
CA GLU A 213 17.48 0.40 15.11
C GLU A 213 16.26 0.04 15.94
N LEU A 214 15.06 0.05 15.32
CA LEU A 214 13.80 -0.27 15.99
C LEU A 214 13.77 -1.69 16.56
N THR A 215 14.44 -2.64 15.91
CA THR A 215 14.61 -4.01 16.40
C THR A 215 15.60 -4.09 17.57
N ARG A 216 16.60 -3.22 17.63
CA ARG A 216 17.63 -3.19 18.70
C ARG A 216 17.23 -2.38 19.93
N ALA A 217 16.40 -1.36 19.76
CA ALA A 217 16.02 -0.40 20.80
C ALA A 217 14.98 -0.95 21.80
N GLN A 218 14.54 -2.21 21.64
CA GLN A 218 13.67 -2.86 22.62
C GLN A 218 14.45 -3.22 23.89
N PRO A 219 13.93 -2.90 25.09
CA PRO A 219 14.45 -3.51 26.30
C PRO A 219 14.25 -5.02 26.19
N LEU A 220 15.28 -5.80 26.52
CA LEU A 220 15.12 -7.21 26.87
C LEU A 220 14.16 -7.26 28.07
N ALA A 221 12.86 -7.39 27.81
CA ALA A 221 11.84 -7.53 28.83
C ALA A 221 11.86 -8.95 29.39
N GLU A 222 12.93 -9.27 30.12
CA GLU A 222 12.93 -10.22 31.22
C GLU A 222 13.52 -9.51 32.44
N LYS A 223 12.66 -8.94 33.27
CA LYS A 223 12.68 -9.11 34.74
C LYS A 223 11.62 -8.27 35.44
N ASP A 224 10.77 -9.00 36.16
CA ASP A 224 10.16 -8.69 37.46
C ASP A 224 10.34 -7.27 38.02
N GLY A 225 9.21 -6.67 38.42
CA GLY A 225 9.19 -5.70 39.51
C GLY A 225 8.37 -4.44 39.22
N ALA A 226 7.34 -4.25 40.04
CA ALA A 226 6.50 -3.06 40.08
C ALA A 226 7.30 -1.76 40.29
N GLY A 227 6.93 -0.72 39.54
CA GLY A 227 7.37 0.66 39.73
C GLY A 227 6.59 1.58 38.79
N GLU A 228 5.63 2.31 39.37
CA GLU A 228 4.90 3.39 38.72
C GLU A 228 5.82 4.60 38.48
N ASP A 229 5.43 5.43 37.49
CA ASP A 229 6.11 6.61 36.94
C ASP A 229 7.16 6.39 35.84
N GLY A 230 6.66 6.30 34.60
CA GLY A 230 7.43 6.51 33.39
C GLY A 230 6.51 6.64 32.19
N ALA A 231 6.66 7.68 31.38
CA ALA A 231 6.00 7.80 30.09
C ALA A 231 6.28 6.51 29.30
N GLY A 232 5.26 5.65 29.19
CA GLY A 232 5.42 4.31 28.65
C GLY A 232 6.01 4.39 27.25
N GLN A 233 7.26 3.96 27.12
CA GLN A 233 7.92 3.88 25.82
C GLN A 233 7.12 2.87 24.98
N ALA A 234 6.64 3.28 23.81
CA ALA A 234 5.85 2.39 22.96
C ALA A 234 6.67 1.12 22.63
N VAL A 235 6.22 -0.03 23.14
CA VAL A 235 6.86 -1.32 22.91
C VAL A 235 6.22 -1.95 21.66
N LEU A 236 7.05 -2.34 20.70
CA LEU A 236 6.62 -3.11 19.52
C LEU A 236 6.34 -4.57 19.91
N GLY A 237 5.27 -5.12 19.38
CA GLY A 237 4.90 -6.52 19.49
C GLY A 237 5.79 -7.43 18.63
N GLY A 238 5.87 -8.70 19.02
CA GLY A 238 6.72 -9.69 18.34
C GLY A 238 6.39 -9.88 16.86
N ALA A 239 5.11 -9.78 16.46
CA ALA A 239 4.70 -9.87 15.07
C ALA A 239 5.32 -8.77 14.20
N SER A 240 5.42 -7.55 14.73
CA SER A 240 6.02 -6.42 14.03
C SER A 240 7.52 -6.56 13.92
N LEU A 241 8.20 -7.08 14.94
CA LEU A 241 9.63 -7.40 14.87
C LEU A 241 9.92 -8.43 13.77
N VAL A 242 9.10 -9.47 13.65
CA VAL A 242 9.23 -10.48 12.58
C VAL A 242 9.04 -9.83 11.20
N ARG A 243 8.03 -8.97 11.04
CA ARG A 243 7.79 -8.25 9.78
C ARG A 243 8.93 -7.29 9.42
N ILE A 244 9.48 -6.59 10.41
CA ILE A 244 10.65 -5.73 10.22
C ILE A 244 11.83 -6.54 9.70
N ALA A 245 12.13 -7.69 10.30
CA ALA A 245 13.20 -8.57 9.86
C ALA A 245 12.98 -9.09 8.41
N GLN A 246 11.75 -9.44 8.07
CA GLN A 246 11.38 -9.84 6.71
C GLN A 246 11.58 -8.70 5.70
N ALA A 247 11.13 -7.49 6.03
CA ALA A 247 11.32 -6.32 5.19
C ALA A 247 12.81 -6.01 4.96
N ILE A 248 13.64 -6.04 6.02
CA ILE A 248 15.10 -5.86 5.89
C ILE A 248 15.70 -6.90 4.95
N ALA A 249 15.32 -8.18 5.08
CA ALA A 249 15.83 -9.24 4.21
C ALA A 249 15.47 -9.01 2.73
N VAL A 250 14.25 -8.56 2.45
CA VAL A 250 13.82 -8.16 1.09
C VAL A 250 14.62 -6.95 0.60
N MET A 251 14.86 -5.97 1.48
CA MET A 251 15.63 -4.78 1.14
C MET A 251 17.08 -5.13 0.77
N ASP A 252 17.73 -6.00 1.55
CA ASP A 252 19.09 -6.46 1.30
C ASP A 252 19.19 -7.22 -0.04
N ALA A 253 18.21 -8.08 -0.33
CA ALA A 253 18.15 -8.81 -1.60
C ALA A 253 17.95 -7.87 -2.81
N ALA A 254 17.09 -6.85 -2.67
CA ALA A 254 16.87 -5.85 -3.71
C ALA A 254 18.12 -4.99 -3.94
N GLY A 255 18.81 -4.57 -2.87
CA GLY A 255 20.05 -3.80 -2.92
C GLY A 255 21.16 -4.50 -3.71
N ASN A 256 21.36 -5.80 -3.45
CA ASN A 256 22.36 -6.61 -4.14
C ASN A 256 22.05 -6.81 -5.63
N SER A 257 20.77 -6.96 -5.98
CA SER A 257 20.34 -7.17 -7.37
C SER A 257 20.59 -5.94 -8.25
N ALA A 258 20.52 -4.74 -7.68
CA ALA A 258 20.76 -3.48 -8.39
C ALA A 258 22.26 -3.16 -8.60
N GLN A 259 23.18 -3.83 -7.89
CA GLN A 259 24.63 -3.64 -8.06
C GLN A 259 25.26 -4.57 -9.12
N GLY A 260 24.50 -5.57 -9.60
CA GLY A 260 24.96 -6.55 -10.59
C GLY A 260 24.54 -6.26 -12.04
N LEU A 261 23.89 -5.11 -12.30
CA LEU A 261 23.52 -4.58 -13.61
C LEU A 261 24.45 -3.42 -13.97
#